data_AF-A0A662W6C2-F1
#
_entry.id   AF-A0A662W6C2-F1
#
_cell.length_a   1.000
_cell.length_b   1.000
_cell.length_c   1.000
_cell.angle_alpha   90.00
_cell.angle_beta   90.00
_cell.angle_gamma   90.00
#
_symmetry.space_group_name_H-M   'P 1'
#
loop_
_entity.id
_entity.type
_entity.pdbx_description
1 polymer ?
#
loop_
_entity_poly.entity_id
_entity_poly.type
_entity_poly.pdbx_seq_one_letter_code
_entity_poly.pdbx_strand_id
1 'polypeptide(L)' 'MERYVIVQTQLSDETLKKLKEVTGENTVKEALSKAIMHYINCEHAKHHTGEVKKTRKRGGGRYPIYLANLMAIAKSSGKL' A
#
# COMPACT_ATOMS: atom_id res chain seq x y z
N MET A 1 2.33 -17.78 5.58
CA MET A 1 3.19 -16.62 5.90
C MET A 1 2.42 -15.37 5.50
N GLU A 2 1.87 -14.65 6.48
CA GLU A 2 1.11 -13.43 6.21
C GLU A 2 2.06 -12.33 5.76
N ARG A 3 1.72 -11.63 4.67
CA ARG A 3 2.50 -10.49 4.18
C ARG A 3 1.83 -9.21 4.66
N TYR A 4 2.38 -8.59 5.69
CA TYR A 4 1.92 -7.27 6.12
C TYR A 4 2.38 -6.20 5.12
N VAL A 5 1.46 -5.33 4.72
CA VAL A 5 1.74 -4.17 3.86
C VAL A 5 1.76 -2.94 4.76
N ILE A 6 2.92 -2.27 4.83
CA ILE A 6 3.03 -0.99 5.53
C ILE A 6 2.50 0.10 4.60
N VAL A 7 1.52 0.85 5.07
CA VAL A 7 0.92 1.97 4.32
C VAL A 7 1.08 3.26 5.13
N GLN A 8 1.36 4.36 4.44
CA GLN A 8 1.38 5.69 5.03
C GLN A 8 0.15 6.46 4.57
N THR A 9 -0.58 7.04 5.52
CA THR A 9 -1.79 7.83 5.25
C THR A 9 -1.67 9.17 5.93
N GLN A 10 -2.09 10.24 5.23
CA GLN A 10 -2.21 11.56 5.82
C GLN A 10 -3.61 11.72 6.43
N LEU A 11 -3.65 12.14 7.68
CA LEU A 11 -4.86 12.44 8.44
C LEU A 11 -4.77 13.90 8.90
N SER A 12 -5.90 14.61 8.93
CA SER A 12 -5.92 15.97 9.45
C SER A 12 -5.83 15.97 10.97
N ASP A 13 -5.27 17.05 11.52
CA ASP A 13 -5.12 17.21 12.96
C ASP A 13 -6.47 17.24 13.69
N GLU A 14 -7.50 17.78 13.04
CA GLU A 14 -8.87 17.79 13.56
C GLU A 14 -9.42 16.37 13.74
N THR A 15 -9.19 15.50 12.76
CA THR A 15 -9.61 14.09 12.84
C THR A 15 -8.86 13.35 13.94
N LEU A 16 -7.56 13.63 14.12
CA LEU A 16 -6.76 13.04 15.19
C LEU A 16 -7.22 13.49 16.58
N LYS A 17 -7.60 14.77 16.75
CA LYS A 17 -8.15 15.28 18.01
C LYS A 17 -9.48 14.60 18.36
N LYS A 18 -10.42 14.56 17.41
CA LYS A 18 -11.71 13.87 17.57
C LYS A 18 -11.53 12.39 17.90
N LEU A 19 -10.57 11.72 17.23
CA LEU A 19 -10.25 10.32 17.52
C LEU A 19 -9.82 10.12 18.97
N LYS A 20 -8.91 10.96 19.47
CA LYS A 20 -8.46 10.88 20.87
C LYS A 20 -9.58 11.12 21.87
N GLU A 21 -10.45 12.09 21.59
CA GLU A 21 -11.62 12.40 22.42
C GLU A 21 -12.58 11.21 22.50
N VAL A 22 -12.86 10.57 21.35
CA VAL A 22 -13.76 9.41 21.29
C VAL A 22 -13.14 8.16 21.94
N THR A 23 -11.84 7.93 21.76
CA THR A 23 -11.18 6.73 22.30
C THR A 23 -10.72 6.87 23.74
N GLY A 24 -10.63 8.10 24.27
CA GLY A 24 -10.09 8.41 25.59
C GLY A 24 -8.58 8.16 25.72
N GLU A 25 -7.85 8.14 24.59
CA GLU A 25 -6.43 7.77 24.55
C GLU A 25 -5.52 8.98 24.43
N ASN A 26 -4.37 8.92 25.10
CA ASN A 26 -3.41 10.03 25.11
C ASN A 26 -2.56 10.03 23.83
N THR A 27 -2.23 8.84 23.31
CA THR A 27 -1.36 8.70 22.14
C THR A 27 -2.15 8.53 20.85
N VAL A 28 -1.64 9.10 19.76
CA VAL A 28 -2.24 8.95 18.43
C VAL A 28 -2.22 7.48 17.99
N LYS A 29 -1.17 6.75 18.34
CA LYS A 29 -0.98 5.34 17.97
C LYS A 29 -2.06 4.45 18.59
N GLU A 30 -2.37 4.62 19.87
CA GLU A 30 -3.38 3.83 20.57
C GLU A 30 -4.79 4.15 20.07
N ALA A 31 -5.09 5.45 19.91
CA ALA A 31 -6.37 5.91 19.36
C ALA A 31 -6.63 5.31 17.97
N LEU A 32 -5.65 5.37 17.07
CA LEU A 32 -5.75 4.79 15.73
C LEU A 32 -5.87 3.27 15.76
N SER A 33 -5.08 2.59 16.60
CA SER A 33 -5.14 1.14 16.74
C SER A 33 -6.54 0.67 17.15
N LYS A 34 -7.13 1.31 18.17
CA LYS A 34 -8.49 1.01 18.61
C LYS A 34 -9.52 1.25 17.51
N ALA A 35 -9.43 2.37 16.80
CA ALA A 35 -10.34 2.70 15.71
C ALA A 35 -10.25 1.67 14.56
N ILE A 36 -9.04 1.26 14.17
CA ILE A 36 -8.83 0.23 13.14
C ILE A 36 -9.41 -1.11 13.58
N MET A 37 -9.13 -1.54 14.81
CA MET A 37 -9.65 -2.81 15.34
C MET A 37 -11.17 -2.79 15.42
N HIS A 38 -11.77 -1.68 15.84
CA HIS A 38 -13.22 -1.50 15.81
C HIS A 38 -13.76 -1.61 14.38
N TYR A 39 -13.15 -0.92 13.42
CA TYR A 39 -13.59 -0.97 12.02
C TYR A 39 -13.52 -2.39 11.43
N ILE A 40 -12.44 -3.13 11.69
CA ILE A 40 -12.26 -4.51 11.20
C ILE A 40 -13.32 -5.45 11.80
N ASN A 41 -13.68 -5.25 13.07
CA ASN A 41 -14.62 -6.11 13.78
C ASN A 41 -16.09 -5.64 13.70
N CYS A 42 -16.38 -4.49 13.08
CA CYS A 42 -17.71 -3.92 13.06
C CYS A 42 -18.61 -4.63 12.04
N GLU A 43 -19.71 -5.21 12.49
CA GLU A 43 -20.70 -5.89 11.65
C GLU A 43 -21.37 -4.96 10.62
N HIS A 44 -21.37 -3.65 10.88
CA HIS A 44 -21.91 -2.64 9.97
C HIS A 44 -20.89 -2.11 8.97
N ALA A 45 -19.61 -2.49 9.09
CA ALA A 45 -18.60 -2.11 8.12
C ALA A 45 -18.90 -2.82 6.80
N LYS A 46 -19.23 -2.05 5.76
CA LYS A 46 -19.45 -2.60 4.42
C LYS A 46 -18.16 -3.31 3.99
N HIS A 47 -18.25 -4.60 3.67
CA HIS A 47 -17.14 -5.30 3.01
C HIS A 47 -16.88 -4.64 1.67
N HIS A 48 -15.89 -3.75 1.62
CA HIS A 48 -15.43 -3.18 0.37
C HIS A 48 -14.58 -4.26 -0.32
N THR A 49 -15.21 -5.10 -1.14
CA THR A 49 -14.50 -5.83 -2.19
C THR A 49 -14.11 -4.83 -3.27
N GLY A 50 -13.18 -3.93 -2.93
CA GLY A 50 -12.52 -3.09 -3.91
C GLY A 50 -11.73 -4.02 -4.83
N GLU A 51 -12.04 -4.01 -6.12
CA GLU A 51 -11.21 -4.67 -7.11
C GLU A 51 -9.81 -4.05 -7.01
N VAL A 52 -8.85 -4.79 -6.44
CA VAL A 52 -7.45 -4.40 -6.48
C VAL A 52 -7.07 -4.38 -7.94
N LYS A 53 -7.05 -3.19 -8.55
CA LYS A 53 -6.58 -3.00 -9.92
C LYS A 53 -5.17 -3.55 -9.97
N LYS A 54 -5.01 -4.76 -10.50
CA LYS A 54 -3.71 -5.38 -10.73
C LYS A 54 -2.98 -4.42 -11.65
N THR A 55 -2.03 -3.68 -11.11
CA THR A 55 -1.13 -2.88 -11.93
C THR A 55 -0.46 -3.87 -12.86
N ARG A 56 -0.62 -3.66 -14.18
CA ARG A 56 0.11 -4.48 -15.15
C ARG A 56 1.57 -4.36 -14.77
N LYS A 57 2.22 -5.48 -14.42
CA LYS A 57 3.68 -5.53 -14.31
C LYS A 57 4.19 -4.87 -15.59
N ARG A 58 4.97 -3.79 -15.47
CA ARG A 58 5.60 -3.13 -16.62
C ARG A 58 6.66 -4.09 -17.18
N GLY A 59 6.22 -5.16 -17.84
CA GLY A 59 7.06 -6.16 -18.50
C GLY A 59 7.61 -5.62 -19.81
N GLY A 60 8.15 -4.41 -19.78
CA GLY A 60 8.60 -3.66 -20.95
C GLY A 60 9.29 -2.35 -20.59
N GLY A 61 9.93 -2.29 -19.41
CA GLY A 61 10.80 -1.17 -19.08
C GLY A 61 12.05 -1.19 -19.96
N ARG A 62 12.56 -0.01 -20.33
CA ARG A 62 13.92 0.13 -20.85
C ARG A 62 14.89 -0.52 -19.86
N TYR A 63 15.82 -1.32 -20.38
CA TYR A 63 16.90 -1.86 -19.56
C TYR A 63 17.72 -0.71 -18.96
N PRO A 64 18.29 -0.90 -17.77
CA PRO A 64 19.33 -0.01 -17.25
C PRO A 64 20.38 0.30 -18.31
N ILE A 65 20.90 1.53 -18.32
CA ILE A 65 21.78 2.04 -19.40
C ILE A 65 22.97 1.10 -19.66
N TYR A 66 23.55 0.53 -18.60
CA TYR A 66 24.67 -0.40 -18.70
C TYR A 66 24.32 -1.75 -19.33
N LEU A 67 23.05 -2.16 -19.30
CA LEU A 67 22.56 -3.39 -19.94
C LEU A 67 22.06 -3.15 -21.36
N ALA A 68 21.87 -1.89 -21.79
CA ALA A 68 21.33 -1.58 -23.10
C ALA A 68 22.17 -2.18 -24.24
N ASN A 69 23.50 -2.09 -24.14
CA ASN A 69 24.42 -2.62 -25.14
C ASN A 69 24.39 -4.15 -25.18
N LEU A 70 24.42 -4.79 -24.00
CA LEU A 70 24.34 -6.26 -23.89
C LEU A 70 23.02 -6.80 -24.43
N MET A 71 21.92 -6.09 -24.18
CA MET A 71 20.59 -6.47 -24.69
C MET A 71 20.46 -6.23 -26.20
N ALA A 72 21.08 -5.19 -26.74
CA ALA A 72 21.15 -4.96 -28.19
C ALA A 72 21.92 -6.09 -28.90
N ILE A 73 23.04 -6.52 -28.32
CA ILE A 73 23.85 -7.64 -28.81
C ILE A 73 23.08 -8.97 -28.70
N ALA A 74 22.37 -9.19 -27.59
CA ALA A 74 21.57 -10.41 -27.41
C ALA A 74 20.40 -10.50 -28.41
N LYS A 75 19.78 -9.37 -28.76
CA LYS A 75 18.74 -9.30 -29.80
C LYS A 75 19.29 -9.50 -31.20
N SER A 76 20.43 -8.88 -31.55
CA SER A 76 21.01 -9.03 -32.88
C SER A 76 21.55 -10.44 -33.13
N SER A 77 21.95 -11.15 -32.07
CA SER A 77 22.42 -12.53 -32.14
C SER A 77 21.30 -13.59 -32.14
N GLY A 78 20.02 -13.19 -32.16
CA GLY A 78 18.88 -14.11 -32.23
C GLY A 78 18.73 -15.03 -31.02
N LYS A 79 19.34 -14.69 -29.89
CA LYS A 79 19.28 -15.46 -28.64
C LYS A 79 18.09 -15.06 -27.75
N LEU A 80 17.28 -14.09 -28.20
CA LEU A 80 16.09 -13.54 -27.56
C LEU A 80 15.01 -13.23 -28.61
#